data_AF-A0AAV3SS00-F1
#
_entry.id   AF-A0AAV3SS00-F1
#
_cell.length_a   1.000
_cell.length_b   1.000
_cell.length_c   1.000
_cell.angle_alpha   90.00
_cell.angle_beta   90.00
_cell.angle_gamma   90.00
#
_symmetry.space_group_name_H-M   'P 1'
#
loop_
_entity.id
_entity.type
_entity.pdbx_description
1 polymer ?
#
loop_
_entity_poly.entity_id
_entity_poly.type
_entity_poly.pdbx_seq_one_letter_code
_entity_poly.pdbx_strand_id
1 'polypeptide(L)'
;MGRTNPTYRDALRAVEDRWADFRRALRRRDQPRFDQLFEYAREHADASGLLNHQNPLVPALFSIDLEQEAHLDDHEERLTELEQRLSETVVEQQQSSSEGNTGGVE
;
A
#
# COMPACT_ATOMS: atom_id res chain seq x y z
N MET A 1 -17.52 -4.30 -38.98
CA MET A 1 -16.40 -3.34 -38.87
C MET A 1 -16.24 -2.97 -37.41
N GLY A 2 -15.07 -3.22 -36.82
CA GLY A 2 -14.66 -2.69 -35.51
C GLY A 2 -15.23 -3.36 -34.26
N ARG A 3 -14.92 -4.65 -34.02
CA ARG A 3 -14.95 -5.19 -32.64
C ARG A 3 -13.51 -5.30 -32.16
N THR A 4 -12.93 -4.17 -31.76
CA THR A 4 -11.69 -4.20 -30.98
C THR A 4 -11.96 -5.11 -29.78
N ASN A 5 -11.14 -6.15 -29.61
CA ASN A 5 -11.30 -7.04 -28.47
C ASN A 5 -11.18 -6.18 -27.20
N PRO A 6 -12.14 -6.26 -26.26
CA PRO A 6 -12.08 -5.44 -25.05
C PRO A 6 -10.76 -5.67 -24.33
N THR A 7 -10.08 -4.58 -23.98
CA THR A 7 -8.80 -4.66 -23.29
C THR A 7 -9.03 -5.08 -21.84
N TYR A 8 -7.97 -5.54 -21.16
CA TYR A 8 -8.04 -5.78 -19.73
C TYR A 8 -8.51 -4.52 -18.95
N ARG A 9 -8.11 -3.33 -19.41
CA ARG A 9 -8.57 -2.06 -18.82
C ARG A 9 -10.07 -1.85 -18.97
N ASP A 10 -10.65 -2.22 -20.11
CA ASP A 10 -12.10 -2.17 -20.31
C ASP A 10 -12.83 -3.17 -19.41
N ALA A 11 -12.27 -4.38 -19.29
CA ALA A 11 -12.80 -5.42 -18.42
C ALA A 11 -12.73 -5.01 -16.93
N LEU A 12 -11.65 -4.34 -16.51
CA LEU A 12 -11.48 -3.83 -15.15
C LEU A 12 -12.45 -2.69 -14.84
N ARG A 13 -12.65 -1.74 -15.76
CA ARG A 13 -13.70 -0.71 -15.61
C ARG A 13 -15.08 -1.32 -15.45
N ALA A 14 -15.39 -2.34 -16.25
CA ALA A 14 -16.66 -3.06 -16.13
C ALA A 14 -16.80 -3.79 -14.78
N VAL A 15 -15.70 -4.23 -14.15
CA VAL A 15 -15.72 -4.74 -12.77
C VAL A 15 -16.02 -3.60 -11.81
N GLU A 16 -15.29 -2.49 -11.89
CA GLU A 16 -15.48 -1.32 -11.01
C GLU A 16 -16.93 -0.82 -11.01
N ASP A 17 -17.53 -0.69 -12.20
CA ASP A 17 -18.93 -0.28 -12.36
C ASP A 17 -19.90 -1.23 -11.66
N ARG A 18 -19.66 -2.55 -11.72
CA ARG A 18 -20.49 -3.56 -11.03
C ARG A 18 -20.40 -3.45 -9.51
N TRP A 19 -19.34 -2.88 -8.98
CA TRP A 19 -19.14 -2.69 -7.54
C TRP A 19 -19.56 -1.29 -7.05
N ALA A 20 -20.12 -0.44 -7.92
CA ALA A 20 -20.53 0.91 -7.54
C ALA A 20 -21.56 0.94 -6.40
N ASP A 21 -22.48 -0.03 -6.34
CA ASP A 21 -23.47 -0.14 -5.25
C ASP A 21 -22.80 -0.56 -3.92
N PHE A 22 -21.83 -1.49 -3.99
CA PHE A 22 -21.03 -1.87 -2.83
C PHE A 22 -20.27 -0.65 -2.28
N ARG A 23 -19.60 0.11 -3.16
CA ARG A 23 -18.91 1.36 -2.81
C ARG A 23 -19.85 2.36 -2.13
N ARG A 24 -21.07 2.53 -2.64
CA ARG A 24 -22.07 3.44 -2.05
C ARG A 24 -22.52 3.00 -0.66
N ALA A 25 -22.57 1.70 -0.40
CA ALA A 25 -22.93 1.14 0.90
C ALA A 25 -21.79 1.24 1.94
N LEU A 26 -20.53 1.44 1.52
CA LEU A 26 -19.41 1.63 2.44
C LEU A 26 -19.55 2.92 3.24
N ARG A 27 -19.02 2.88 4.48
CA ARG A 27 -18.86 4.08 5.31
C ARG A 27 -17.98 5.09 4.56
N ARG A 28 -18.25 6.38 4.73
CA ARG A 28 -17.49 7.47 4.07
C ARG A 28 -15.97 7.35 4.25
N ARG A 29 -15.50 6.87 5.40
CA ARG A 29 -14.07 6.67 5.69
C ARG A 29 -13.42 5.54 4.87
N ASP A 30 -14.21 4.61 4.35
CA ASP A 30 -13.74 3.41 3.65
C ASP A 30 -13.86 3.55 2.13
N GLN A 31 -14.63 4.53 1.62
CA GLN A 31 -14.75 4.80 0.18
C GLN A 31 -13.40 5.16 -0.49
N PRO A 32 -12.55 6.03 0.09
CA PRO A 32 -11.25 6.32 -0.51
C PRO A 32 -10.34 5.10 -0.60
N ARG A 33 -10.40 4.21 0.41
CA ARG A 33 -9.64 2.95 0.39
C ARG A 33 -10.13 2.03 -0.72
N PHE A 34 -11.44 1.94 -0.90
CA PHE A 34 -12.03 1.18 -2.01
C PHE A 34 -11.57 1.70 -3.37
N ASP A 35 -11.57 3.03 -3.56
CA ASP A 35 -11.11 3.65 -4.81
C ASP A 35 -9.63 3.31 -5.08
N GLN A 36 -8.79 3.34 -4.03
CA GLN A 36 -7.38 2.98 -4.12
C GLN A 36 -7.15 1.53 -4.59
N LEU A 37 -8.02 0.58 -4.22
CA LEU A 37 -7.89 -0.81 -4.69
C LEU A 37 -7.95 -0.91 -6.23
N PHE A 38 -8.80 -0.09 -6.87
CA PHE A 38 -8.91 -0.06 -8.32
C PHE A 38 -7.77 0.73 -8.99
N GLU A 39 -7.10 1.62 -8.26
CA GLU A 39 -5.82 2.22 -8.70
C GLU A 39 -4.71 1.16 -8.75
N TYR A 40 -4.52 0.39 -7.65
CA TYR A 40 -3.54 -0.71 -7.60
C TYR A 40 -3.74 -1.74 -8.72
N ALA A 41 -5.00 -2.10 -8.97
CA ALA A 41 -5.34 -3.00 -10.08
C ALA A 41 -5.02 -2.40 -11.48
N ARG A 42 -5.02 -1.07 -11.61
CA ARG A 42 -4.70 -0.38 -12.87
C ARG A 42 -3.19 -0.23 -13.09
N GLU A 43 -2.41 -0.08 -12.03
CA GLU A 43 -0.94 0.01 -12.09
C GLU A 43 -0.33 -1.25 -12.73
N HIS A 44 -0.96 -2.40 -12.49
CA HIS A 44 -0.55 -3.71 -13.01
C HIS A 44 -1.36 -4.18 -14.24
N ALA A 45 -2.06 -3.27 -14.92
CA ALA A 45 -2.95 -3.61 -16.02
C ALA A 45 -2.23 -4.14 -17.27
N ASP A 46 -0.97 -3.78 -17.47
CA ASP A 46 -0.11 -4.26 -18.54
C ASP A 46 0.32 -5.72 -18.31
N ALA A 47 0.75 -6.06 -17.09
CA ALA A 47 1.05 -7.43 -16.67
C ALA A 47 -0.18 -8.33 -16.76
N SER A 48 -1.32 -7.81 -16.31
CA SER A 48 -2.61 -8.52 -16.31
C SER A 48 -3.18 -8.76 -17.71
N GLY A 49 -2.89 -7.85 -18.65
CA GLY A 49 -3.33 -7.95 -20.04
C GLY A 49 -2.71 -9.10 -20.82
N LEU A 50 -1.55 -9.61 -20.40
CA LEU A 50 -0.86 -10.74 -21.04
C LEU A 50 -1.56 -12.09 -20.80
N LEU A 51 -2.29 -12.22 -19.69
CA LEU A 51 -2.88 -13.48 -19.27
C LEU A 51 -4.21 -13.81 -19.97
N ASN A 52 -4.84 -12.85 -20.68
CA ASN A 52 -6.19 -12.99 -21.27
C ASN A 52 -7.16 -13.74 -20.33
N HIS A 53 -7.11 -13.44 -19.03
CA HIS A 53 -7.81 -14.24 -18.03
C HIS A 53 -9.33 -14.09 -18.21
N GLN A 54 -10.08 -15.20 -18.13
CA GLN A 54 -11.54 -15.18 -18.34
C GLN A 54 -12.28 -14.32 -17.28
N ASN A 55 -11.67 -14.16 -16.11
CA ASN A 55 -12.19 -13.33 -15.04
C ASN A 55 -11.21 -12.18 -14.73
N PRO A 56 -11.49 -10.93 -15.13
CA PRO A 56 -10.61 -9.78 -14.86
C PRO A 56 -10.44 -9.48 -13.36
N LEU A 57 -11.30 -10.03 -12.48
CA LEU A 57 -11.18 -9.83 -11.04
C LEU A 57 -9.96 -10.54 -10.45
N VAL A 58 -9.59 -11.72 -10.96
CA VAL A 58 -8.46 -12.50 -10.42
C VAL A 58 -7.13 -11.74 -10.53
N PRO A 59 -6.69 -11.28 -11.71
CA PRO A 59 -5.48 -10.47 -11.81
C PRO A 59 -5.59 -9.16 -11.02
N ALA A 60 -6.77 -8.51 -10.98
CA ALA A 60 -6.97 -7.30 -10.16
C ALA A 60 -6.70 -7.55 -8.67
N LEU A 61 -7.12 -8.70 -8.13
CA LEU A 61 -6.84 -9.09 -6.75
C LEU A 61 -5.35 -9.33 -6.50
N PHE A 62 -4.64 -9.97 -7.43
CA PHE A 62 -3.18 -10.12 -7.32
C PHE A 62 -2.46 -8.77 -7.33
N SER A 63 -2.88 -7.86 -8.20
CA SER A 63 -2.32 -6.51 -8.24
C SER A 63 -2.54 -5.74 -6.93
N ILE A 64 -3.74 -5.85 -6.35
CA ILE A 64 -4.06 -5.27 -5.05
C ILE A 64 -3.17 -5.87 -3.95
N ASP A 65 -3.01 -7.19 -3.94
CA ASP A 65 -2.21 -7.90 -2.94
C ASP A 65 -0.73 -7.50 -3.02
N LEU A 66 -0.16 -7.40 -4.23
CA LEU A 66 1.21 -6.97 -4.46
C LEU A 66 1.48 -5.53 -3.96
N GLU A 67 0.59 -4.59 -4.28
CA GLU A 67 0.73 -3.21 -3.81
C GLU A 67 0.58 -3.12 -2.28
N GLN A 68 -0.32 -3.93 -1.71
CA GLN A 68 -0.47 -3.99 -0.25
C GLN A 68 0.77 -4.56 0.44
N GLU A 69 1.38 -5.60 -0.11
CA GLU A 69 2.64 -6.16 0.41
C GLU A 69 3.77 -5.11 0.35
N ALA A 70 3.93 -4.43 -0.78
CA ALA A 70 4.93 -3.36 -0.93
C ALA A 70 4.72 -2.21 0.08
N HIS A 71 3.47 -1.85 0.37
CA HIS A 71 3.15 -0.87 1.40
C HIS A 71 3.46 -1.37 2.82
N LEU A 72 3.26 -2.66 3.10
CA LEU A 72 3.62 -3.25 4.38
C LEU A 72 5.13 -3.22 4.57
N ASP A 73 5.90 -3.61 3.55
CA ASP A 73 7.37 -3.56 3.57
C ASP A 73 7.90 -2.14 3.85
N ASP A 74 7.38 -1.10 3.17
CA ASP A 74 7.76 0.30 3.42
C ASP A 74 7.46 0.72 4.87
N HIS A 75 6.31 0.28 5.40
CA HIS A 75 5.93 0.59 6.76
C HIS A 75 6.84 -0.11 7.78
N GLU A 76 7.21 -1.37 7.54
CA GLU A 76 8.12 -2.13 8.39
C GLU A 76 9.54 -1.54 8.38
N GLU A 77 10.03 -1.12 7.21
CA GLU A 77 11.32 -0.44 7.08
C GLU A 77 11.32 0.87 7.87
N ARG A 78 10.29 1.71 7.69
CA ARG A 78 10.17 2.99 8.41
C ARG A 78 10.02 2.82 9.91
N LEU A 79 9.32 1.78 10.37
CA LEU A 79 9.25 1.45 11.80
C LEU A 79 10.63 1.10 12.34
N THR A 80 11.36 0.24 11.62
CA THR A 80 12.73 -0.16 12.00
C THR A 80 13.67 1.05 12.10
N GLU A 81 13.64 1.96 11.12
CA GLU A 81 14.42 3.19 11.14
C GLU A 81 14.08 4.09 12.33
N LEU A 82 12.79 4.25 12.64
CA LEU A 82 12.33 5.07 13.76
C LEU A 82 12.73 4.46 15.10
N GLU A 83 12.64 3.13 15.24
CA GLU A 83 13.07 2.40 16.43
C GLU A 83 14.59 2.52 16.66
N GLN A 84 15.38 2.46 15.59
CA GLN A 84 16.83 2.65 15.66
C GLN A 84 17.18 4.06 16.12
N ARG A 85 16.60 5.09 15.50
CA ARG A 85 16.85 6.50 15.86
C ARG A 85 16.45 6.81 17.29
N LEU A 86 15.34 6.23 17.76
CA LEU A 86 14.91 6.37 19.15
C LEU A 86 15.92 5.72 20.10
N SER A 87 16.42 4.53 19.75
CA SER A 87 17.43 3.82 20.55
C SER A 87 18.74 4.60 20.64
N GLU A 88 19.23 5.15 19.53
CA GLU A 88 20.42 6.01 19.47
C GLU A 88 20.25 7.24 20.37
N THR A 89 19.11 7.93 20.25
CA THR A 89 18.79 9.10 21.09
C THR A 89 18.78 8.75 22.59
N VAL A 90 18.22 7.60 22.96
CA VAL A 90 18.18 7.14 24.36
C VAL A 90 19.58 6.84 24.89
N VAL A 91 20.46 6.23 24.08
CA VAL A 91 21.85 5.95 24.46
C VAL A 91 22.62 7.25 24.68
N GLU A 92 22.48 8.23 23.78
CA GLU A 92 23.13 9.55 23.93
C GLU A 92 22.68 10.30 25.19
N GLN A 93 21.38 10.23 25.53
CA GLN A 93 20.83 10.83 26.76
C GLN A 93 21.36 10.15 28.02
N GLN A 94 21.56 8.84 28.00
CA GLN A 94 22.12 8.09 29.14
C GLN A 94 23.61 8.39 29.33
N GLN A 95 24.38 8.50 28.24
CA GLN A 95 25.79 8.85 28.28
C GLN A 95 26.02 10.27 28.82
N SER A 96 25.31 11.27 28.28
CA SER A 96 25.40 12.67 28.75
C SER A 96 24.99 12.84 30.23
N SER A 97 24.00 12.07 30.70
CA SER A 97 23.59 12.07 32.11
C SER A 97 24.64 11.43 33.03
N SER A 98 25.39 10.44 32.54
CA SER A 98 26.46 9.78 33.31
C SER A 98 27.73 10.64 33.43
N GLU A 99 28.07 11.40 32.39
CA GLU A 99 29.21 12.32 32.37
C GLU A 99 28.98 13.59 33.20
N GLY A 100 27.74 14.09 33.27
CA GLY A 100 27.40 15.25 34.11
C GLY A 100 27.50 15.00 35.62
N ASN A 101 27.45 13.73 36.07
CA ASN A 101 27.44 13.36 37.49
C ASN A 101 28.84 13.11 38.07
N THR A 102 29.89 13.01 37.24
CA THR A 102 31.27 12.71 37.68
C THR A 102 32.17 13.96 37.80
N GLY A 103 31.71 15.13 37.32
CA GLY A 103 32.50 16.37 37.32
C GLY A 103 32.30 17.31 38.52
N GLY A 104 31.59 16.89 39.58
CA GLY A 104 31.18 17.75 40.69
C GLY A 104 31.68 17.31 42.07
N VAL A 105 32.96 16.97 42.21
CA VAL A 105 33.62 16.82 43.52
C VAL A 105 35.06 17.33 43.40
N GLU A 106 35.25 18.64 43.54
CA GLU A 106 36.52 19.26 43.95
C GLU A 106 36.27 20.18 45.16
#